data_AF-A0AAP8N868-F1
#
_entry.id   AF-A0AAP8N868-F1
#
_cell.length_a   1.000
_cell.length_b   1.000
_cell.length_c   1.000
_cell.angle_alpha   90.00
_cell.angle_beta   90.00
_cell.angle_gamma   90.00
#
_symmetry.space_group_name_H-M   'P 1'
#
loop_
_entity.id
_entity.type
_entity.pdbx_description
1 polymer ?
#
loop_
_entity_poly.entity_id
_entity_poly.type
_entity_poly.pdbx_seq_one_letter_code
_entity_poly.pdbx_strand_id
1 'polypeptide(L)'
;VLNPDLHIATLAKDAHLRIRLTARRGRGYIPADGNKREDQAIGVIPIDSIYTPVSRVTYQVENTRVGQVSNFDKLTLDVWTDGSIGPKDAI
;
A
#
# COMPACT_ATOMS: atom_id res chain seq x y z
N VAL A 1 4.98 -6.93 -10.97
CA VAL A 1 5.64 -5.64 -10.67
C VAL A 1 4.95 -4.60 -11.53
N LEU A 2 4.46 -3.51 -10.95
CA LEU A 2 3.62 -2.52 -11.66
C LEU A 2 4.35 -1.21 -11.97
N ASN A 3 5.49 -0.97 -11.32
CA ASN A 3 6.35 0.20 -11.43
C ASN A 3 7.79 -0.22 -11.82
N PRO A 4 8.02 -0.70 -13.06
CA PRO A 4 9.31 -1.24 -13.47
C PRO A 4 10.46 -0.22 -13.43
N ASP A 5 10.15 1.07 -13.50
CA ASP A 5 11.14 2.17 -13.52
C ASP A 5 11.60 2.60 -12.12
N LEU A 6 11.20 1.88 -11.07
CA LEU A 6 11.59 2.17 -9.70
C LEU A 6 13.11 2.04 -9.54
N HIS A 7 13.77 3.13 -9.22
CA HIS A 7 15.20 3.13 -8.89
C HIS A 7 15.44 2.40 -7.56
N ILE A 8 16.22 1.31 -7.59
CA ILE A 8 16.54 0.49 -6.41
C ILE A 8 17.92 0.82 -5.83
N ALA A 9 18.94 0.94 -6.67
CA ALA A 9 20.31 1.19 -6.24
C ALA A 9 21.15 1.78 -7.37
N THR A 10 22.22 2.49 -6.99
CA THR A 10 23.31 2.90 -7.89
C THR A 10 24.57 2.10 -7.52
N LEU A 11 25.20 1.47 -8.50
CA LEU A 11 26.39 0.63 -8.27
C LEU A 11 27.66 1.40 -8.68
N ALA A 12 28.68 1.32 -7.84
CA ALA A 12 30.02 1.80 -8.19
C ALA A 12 30.70 0.86 -9.19
N LYS A 13 31.82 1.32 -9.76
CA LYS A 13 32.65 0.49 -10.65
C LYS A 13 33.05 -0.81 -9.94
N ASP A 14 32.94 -1.93 -10.65
CA ASP A 14 33.26 -3.29 -10.19
C ASP A 14 32.37 -3.84 -9.04
N ALA A 15 31.32 -3.11 -8.63
CA ALA A 15 30.37 -3.59 -7.62
C ALA A 15 29.37 -4.61 -8.20
N HIS A 16 28.95 -5.56 -7.37
CA HIS A 16 27.96 -6.57 -7.72
C HIS A 16 26.82 -6.59 -6.70
N LEU A 17 25.57 -6.61 -7.18
CA LEU A 17 24.38 -6.66 -6.35
C LEU A 17 23.57 -7.91 -6.68
N ARG A 18 23.35 -8.76 -5.67
CA ARG A 18 22.50 -9.96 -5.79
C ARG A 18 21.46 -9.93 -4.67
N ILE A 19 20.19 -9.80 -5.05
CA ILE A 19 19.06 -9.75 -4.13
C ILE A 19 18.13 -10.93 -4.41
N ARG A 20 17.61 -11.55 -3.35
CA ARG A 20 16.49 -12.49 -3.43
C ARG A 20 15.33 -11.92 -2.61
N LEU A 21 14.19 -11.71 -3.25
CA LEU A 21 12.97 -11.22 -2.61
C LEU A 21 11.93 -12.34 -2.57
N THR A 22 11.09 -12.34 -1.54
CA THR A 22 9.92 -13.23 -1.44
C THR A 22 8.68 -12.38 -1.33
N ALA A 23 7.73 -12.55 -2.25
CA ALA A 23 6.43 -11.90 -2.21
C ALA A 23 5.34 -12.91 -1.83
N ARG A 24 4.32 -12.45 -1.11
CA ARG A 24 3.14 -13.23 -0.72
C ARG A 24 1.87 -12.43 -0.96
N ARG A 25 0.73 -13.10 -0.97
CA ARG A 25 -0.57 -12.45 -0.87
C ARG A 25 -0.93 -12.29 0.61
N GLY A 26 -1.46 -11.13 0.96
CA GLY A 26 -1.88 -10.78 2.32
C GLY A 26 -2.93 -9.68 2.27
N ARG A 27 -3.28 -9.14 3.45
CA ARG A 27 -4.22 -8.02 3.59
C ARG A 27 -3.68 -7.02 4.59
N GLY A 28 -4.00 -5.75 4.38
CA GLY A 28 -3.63 -4.66 5.28
C GLY A 28 -2.12 -4.47 5.38
N TYR A 29 -1.63 -4.37 6.61
CA TYR A 29 -0.24 -4.09 6.94
C TYR A 29 0.27 -5.16 7.92
N ILE A 30 1.46 -5.70 7.65
CA ILE A 30 2.16 -6.59 8.59
C ILE A 30 3.53 -5.99 8.87
N PRO A 31 3.89 -5.72 10.14
CA PRO A 31 5.22 -5.24 10.48
C PRO A 31 6.28 -6.32 10.28
N ALA A 32 7.54 -5.94 10.14
CA ALA A 32 8.67 -6.83 9.92
C ALA A 32 8.76 -7.96 10.96
N ASP A 33 8.42 -7.68 12.23
CA ASP A 33 8.38 -8.70 13.28
C ASP A 33 7.38 -9.81 13.00
N GLY A 34 6.23 -9.51 12.40
CA GLY A 34 5.24 -10.50 11.98
C GLY A 34 5.68 -11.33 10.78
N ASN A 35 6.74 -10.92 10.08
CA ASN A 35 7.32 -11.65 8.95
C ASN A 35 8.48 -12.57 9.35
N LYS A 36 8.96 -12.50 10.60
CA LYS A 36 9.98 -13.41 11.13
C LYS A 36 9.47 -14.85 11.12
N ARG A 37 10.37 -15.79 10.83
CA ARG A 37 10.10 -17.23 10.93
C ARG A 37 11.21 -17.90 11.71
N GLU A 38 10.85 -18.91 12.51
CA GLU A 38 11.83 -19.67 13.28
C GLU A 38 12.82 -20.44 12.38
N ASP A 39 12.39 -20.83 11.18
CA ASP A 39 13.16 -21.57 10.19
C ASP A 39 13.90 -20.68 9.16
N GLN A 40 13.97 -19.35 9.38
CA GLN A 40 14.61 -18.46 8.41
C GLN A 40 16.13 -18.67 8.34
N ALA A 41 16.67 -18.70 7.13
CA ALA A 41 18.11 -18.77 6.93
C ALA A 41 18.81 -17.51 7.44
N ILE A 42 20.08 -17.67 7.87
CA ILE A 42 20.94 -16.54 8.24
C ILE A 42 21.09 -15.59 7.06
N GLY A 43 21.01 -14.29 7.33
CA GLY A 43 21.12 -13.23 6.31
C GLY A 43 19.78 -12.84 5.67
N VAL A 44 18.67 -13.45 6.06
CA VAL A 44 17.33 -12.96 5.71
C VAL A 44 16.99 -11.76 6.57
N ILE A 45 16.61 -10.65 5.92
CA ILE A 45 16.19 -9.42 6.58
C ILE A 45 14.67 -9.28 6.35
N PRO A 46 13.83 -9.44 7.39
CA PRO A 46 12.40 -9.17 7.28
C PRO A 46 12.17 -7.66 7.17
N ILE A 47 11.22 -7.29 6.32
CA ILE A 47 10.74 -5.91 6.13
C ILE A 47 9.24 -5.86 6.38
N ASP A 48 8.68 -4.67 6.52
CA ASP A 48 7.23 -4.50 6.59
C ASP A 48 6.57 -4.91 5.26
N SER A 49 5.40 -5.54 5.36
CA SER A 49 4.58 -5.89 4.20
C SER A 49 3.36 -4.99 4.13
N ILE A 50 3.35 -4.10 3.15
CA ILE A 50 2.21 -3.25 2.80
C ILE A 50 1.42 -3.99 1.71
N TYR A 51 0.37 -4.71 2.10
CA TYR A 51 -0.51 -5.42 1.15
C TYR A 51 -1.69 -4.56 0.69
N THR A 52 -2.00 -3.48 1.41
CA THR A 52 -3.07 -2.57 1.02
C THR A 52 -2.70 -1.83 -0.26
N PRO A 53 -3.54 -1.89 -1.31
CA PRO A 53 -3.33 -1.14 -2.53
C PRO A 53 -3.78 0.34 -2.38
N VAL A 54 -4.38 0.68 -1.24
CA VAL A 54 -4.83 2.03 -0.90
C VAL A 54 -3.76 2.71 -0.06
N SER A 55 -3.23 3.83 -0.55
CA SER A 55 -2.15 4.58 0.08
C SER A 55 -2.66 5.68 1.02
N ARG A 56 -3.82 6.27 0.70
CA ARG A 56 -4.45 7.31 1.52
C ARG A 56 -5.96 7.31 1.31
N VAL A 57 -6.71 7.56 2.38
CA VAL A 57 -8.14 7.86 2.33
C VAL A 57 -8.41 9.09 3.18
N THR A 58 -9.28 9.97 2.69
CA THR A 58 -9.79 11.13 3.44
C THR A 58 -11.28 11.23 3.17
N TYR A 59 -12.06 11.66 4.17
CA TYR A 59 -13.49 11.87 3.99
C TYR A 59 -13.96 13.14 4.69
N GLN A 60 -15.01 13.74 4.14
CA GLN A 60 -15.68 14.90 4.72
C GLN A 60 -17.19 14.68 4.68
N VAL A 61 -17.86 15.06 5.76
CA VAL A 61 -19.32 15.01 5.87
C VAL A 61 -19.84 16.43 6.05
N GLU A 62 -20.80 16.83 5.22
CA GLU A 62 -21.43 18.15 5.28
C GLU A 62 -22.96 18.02 5.24
N ASN A 63 -23.66 18.86 6.02
CA ASN A 63 -25.11 18.92 5.94
C ASN A 63 -25.53 19.42 4.55
N THR A 64 -26.47 18.72 3.95
CA THR A 64 -27.02 19.03 2.64
C THR A 64 -28.53 19.15 2.71
N ARG A 65 -29.06 20.14 1.99
CA ARG A 65 -30.49 20.28 1.78
C ARG A 65 -30.88 19.63 0.46
N VAL A 66 -31.87 18.74 0.51
CA VAL A 66 -32.48 18.14 -0.68
C VAL A 66 -33.93 18.61 -0.74
N GLY A 67 -34.22 19.53 -1.67
CA GLY A 67 -35.52 20.17 -1.77
C GLY A 67 -35.84 21.04 -0.53
N GLN A 68 -36.94 20.75 0.17
CA GLN A 68 -37.37 21.47 1.38
C GLN A 68 -36.82 20.87 2.68
N VAL A 69 -36.12 19.73 2.60
CA VAL A 69 -35.64 18.97 3.77
C VAL A 69 -34.13 19.15 3.93
N SER A 70 -33.69 19.58 5.11
CA SER A 70 -32.29 19.97 5.39
C SER A 70 -31.53 19.06 6.35
N ASN A 71 -31.99 17.82 6.56
CA ASN A 71 -31.38 16.86 7.48
C ASN A 71 -30.65 15.71 6.76
N PHE A 72 -30.20 15.95 5.52
CA PHE A 72 -29.37 14.97 4.81
C PHE A 72 -27.89 15.28 5.03
N ASP A 73 -27.07 14.24 5.03
CA ASP A 73 -25.62 14.34 5.02
C ASP A 73 -25.09 14.02 3.63
N LYS A 74 -24.13 14.82 3.16
CA LYS A 74 -23.35 14.54 1.97
C LYS A 74 -21.96 14.09 2.40
N LEU A 75 -21.60 12.89 1.97
CA LEU A 75 -20.30 12.28 2.20
C LEU A 75 -19.43 12.44 0.94
N THR A 76 -18.24 13.02 1.12
CA THR A 76 -17.20 13.08 0.09
C THR A 76 -16.05 12.17 0.52
N LEU A 77 -15.63 11.26 -0.36
CA LEU A 77 -14.46 10.38 -0.14
C LEU A 77 -13.39 10.73 -1.18
N ASP A 78 -12.18 10.98 -0.70
CA ASP A 78 -10.98 11.05 -1.52
C ASP A 78 -10.11 9.82 -1.24
N VAL A 79 -9.88 9.01 -2.27
CA VAL A 79 -9.13 7.74 -2.18
C VAL A 79 -7.96 7.77 -3.16
N TRP A 80 -6.75 7.51 -2.66
CA TRP A 80 -5.53 7.35 -3.45
C TRP A 80 -5.07 5.90 -3.41
N THR A 81 -4.83 5.31 -4.58
CA THR A 81 -4.31 3.94 -4.72
C THR A 81 -2.89 3.95 -5.26
N ASP A 82 -2.18 2.84 -5.09
CA ASP A 82 -0.80 2.63 -5.56
C ASP A 82 -0.72 2.21 -7.04
N GLY A 83 -1.86 2.15 -7.73
CA GLY A 83 -1.97 1.74 -9.14
C GLY A 83 -2.18 0.24 -9.36
N SER A 84 -2.22 -0.58 -8.30
CA SER A 84 -2.54 -2.02 -8.44
C SER A 84 -4.02 -2.31 -8.66
N ILE A 85 -4.89 -1.45 -8.14
CA ILE A 85 -6.32 -1.38 -8.48
C ILE A 85 -6.75 0.08 -8.60
N GLY A 86 -7.79 0.34 -9.38
CA GLY A 86 -8.40 1.67 -9.48
C GLY A 86 -9.13 2.03 -8.19
N PRO A 87 -9.24 3.33 -7.83
CA PRO A 87 -9.97 3.75 -6.62
C PRO A 87 -11.43 3.28 -6.59
N LYS A 88 -12.09 3.17 -7.76
CA LYS A 88 -13.47 2.68 -7.87
C LYS A 88 -13.60 1.19 -7.54
N ASP A 89 -12.60 0.39 -7.86
CA ASP A 89 -12.60 -1.05 -7.57
C ASP A 89 -12.18 -1.35 -6.13
N ALA A 90 -11.58 -0.36 -5.45
CA ALA A 90 -11.14 -0.45 -4.07
C ALA A 90 -12.26 -0.12 -3.05
N ILE A 91 -13.37 0.48 -3.51
CA ILE A 91 -14.55 0.86 -2.73
C ILE A 91 -15.62 -0.21 -2.91
#